data_AF-A0AAN6UK07-F1
#
_entry.id   AF-A0AAN6UK07-F1
#
_cell.length_a   1.000
_cell.length_b   1.000
_cell.length_c   1.000
_cell.angle_alpha   90.00
_cell.angle_beta   90.00
_cell.angle_gamma   90.00
#
_symmetry.space_group_name_H-M   'P 1'
#
loop_
_entity.id
_entity.type
_entity.pdbx_description
1 polymer ?
#
loop_
_entity_poly.entity_id
_entity_poly.type
_entity_poly.pdbx_seq_one_letter_code
_entity_poly.pdbx_strand_id
1 'polypeptide(L)'
;MIRLSYFSFVLPLLAPVAGSRGWDGGQEPLGKSDKAACPDYALYATFPHRPLSTGPLQLPFQRPDPRCRTFHSDAIEQVITDVTSRMNDPDLARLFENAFPSTTDTTVKFHTDGTDEKIKQKLRSRREQDRWIDDGEWAGPQSFIITGDILAEWLRDSTNQLKPYQALATRDPAIFNLILGAINTQSEYVIQSPYCNAFQPPPISGLPVSMNGQDDAVHPAYEPSAVFECKYELDSLAHFLALANEFHKHTGSTEFLTPRWYKAVGQLVGVLEAQSQSTFDPDTGGFRQNEYTFQRRTNTGTETLSLQGIGNPLGNGTGLVRSAFRPSDDATIFGFFIPANAQMAVELGRTAAMLQSSSSSSSSSSSAAADAELARTLDGWSKRIAEGIREHGVVTHKKYGQVYAYEVDGYGSALLMDDANYPSLLALPLMGFVPGDDAVYRNTRRMLLEKSGNPYFLAGRGFKGIGGPHVGLQNAWPMSLLVQAQTSEDDDEIVECLQLVLKSSRLGLVHESINVNYPASYTRSWFAWANGVFAETILTLAKRKPHLIFKDSTPYEL
;
A
#
# COMPACT_ATOMS: atom_id res chain seq x y z
N MET A 1 7.42 8.69 72.82
CA MET A 1 6.69 7.47 73.22
C MET A 1 7.14 6.33 72.34
N ILE A 2 7.58 5.26 72.98
CA ILE A 2 8.12 4.02 72.44
C ILE A 2 6.98 3.14 71.94
N ARG A 3 7.15 2.45 70.79
CA ARG A 3 7.01 0.98 70.67
C ARG A 3 7.30 0.47 69.24
N LEU A 4 8.35 -0.34 69.14
CA LEU A 4 8.50 -1.43 68.17
C LEU A 4 7.52 -2.57 68.48
N SER A 5 7.17 -3.41 67.50
CA SER A 5 7.36 -4.88 67.59
C SER A 5 7.11 -5.61 66.25
N TYR A 6 7.95 -6.63 66.04
CA TYR A 6 8.05 -7.65 64.99
C TYR A 6 6.93 -8.72 65.01
N PHE A 7 6.79 -9.48 63.89
CA PHE A 7 6.72 -10.96 63.73
C PHE A 7 6.23 -11.28 62.28
N SER A 8 7.04 -11.75 61.32
CA SER A 8 7.53 -13.12 60.99
C SER A 8 6.51 -14.16 60.45
N PHE A 9 6.78 -14.59 59.20
CA PHE A 9 6.51 -15.87 58.49
C PHE A 9 5.07 -16.39 58.26
N VAL A 10 4.74 -16.69 56.99
CA VAL A 10 4.54 -18.05 56.40
C VAL A 10 3.91 -17.91 54.99
N LEU A 11 4.57 -18.50 53.98
CA LEU A 11 4.05 -18.74 52.63
C LEU A 11 3.06 -19.91 52.64
N PRO A 12 2.03 -19.91 51.77
CA PRO A 12 1.87 -21.10 50.93
C PRO A 12 1.61 -20.78 49.46
N LEU A 13 2.08 -21.69 48.61
CA LEU A 13 1.78 -21.80 47.19
C LEU A 13 0.28 -21.95 46.95
N LEU A 14 -0.29 -21.12 46.06
CA LEU A 14 -1.47 -21.47 45.28
C LEU A 14 -1.26 -20.97 43.84
N ALA A 15 -1.27 -21.91 42.91
CA ALA A 15 -1.22 -21.68 41.47
C ALA A 15 -2.48 -20.93 41.01
N PRO A 16 -2.39 -19.95 40.09
CA PRO A 16 -3.58 -19.42 39.45
C PRO A 16 -3.98 -20.38 38.33
N VAL A 17 -5.13 -21.04 38.51
CA VAL A 17 -5.92 -21.51 37.38
C VAL A 17 -6.46 -20.26 36.70
N ALA A 18 -5.74 -19.78 35.68
CA ALA A 18 -6.25 -18.75 34.79
C ALA A 18 -7.36 -19.39 33.95
N GLY A 19 -8.60 -19.25 34.43
CA GLY A 19 -9.78 -19.55 33.63
C GLY A 19 -9.77 -18.66 32.38
N SER A 20 -9.84 -19.30 31.23
CA SER A 20 -10.17 -18.70 29.95
C SER A 20 -11.51 -17.96 30.08
N ARG A 21 -11.47 -16.66 30.35
CA ARG A 21 -12.63 -15.81 30.08
C ARG A 21 -12.68 -15.67 28.57
N GLY A 22 -13.64 -16.37 27.95
CA GLY A 22 -14.03 -16.12 26.57
C GLY A 22 -14.30 -14.63 26.41
N TRP A 23 -13.54 -14.01 25.50
CA TRP A 23 -13.88 -12.70 24.98
C TRP A 23 -15.12 -12.89 24.09
N ASP A 24 -16.18 -12.18 24.44
CA ASP A 24 -17.38 -12.10 23.60
C ASP A 24 -16.98 -11.33 22.33
N GLY A 25 -17.27 -11.89 21.15
CA GLY A 25 -16.66 -11.55 19.86
C GLY A 25 -17.09 -10.22 19.23
N GLY A 26 -17.51 -9.24 20.03
CA GLY A 26 -17.80 -7.88 19.58
C GLY A 26 -16.57 -6.98 19.75
N GLN A 27 -16.24 -6.18 18.74
CA GLN A 27 -15.34 -5.03 18.93
C GLN A 27 -16.01 -4.02 19.87
N GLU A 28 -15.77 -4.14 21.18
CA GLU A 28 -16.30 -3.16 22.13
C GLU A 28 -15.57 -1.81 21.96
N PRO A 29 -16.29 -0.72 21.65
CA PRO A 29 -15.67 0.59 21.56
C PRO A 29 -15.09 0.98 22.92
N LEU A 30 -13.82 1.39 22.95
CA LEU A 30 -13.20 1.93 24.15
C LEU A 30 -14.09 2.99 24.81
N GLY A 31 -14.30 2.84 26.14
CA GLY A 31 -14.93 3.86 26.95
C GLY A 31 -14.16 5.18 26.87
N LYS A 32 -14.83 6.31 27.15
CA LYS A 32 -14.20 7.65 27.06
C LYS A 32 -12.95 7.78 27.95
N SER A 33 -12.94 7.13 29.11
CA SER A 33 -11.79 7.09 30.03
C SER A 33 -10.62 6.26 29.47
N ASP A 34 -10.91 5.15 28.78
CA ASP A 34 -9.88 4.29 28.20
C ASP A 34 -9.26 4.93 26.95
N LYS A 35 -10.07 5.62 26.12
CA LYS A 35 -9.54 6.42 24.99
C LYS A 35 -8.55 7.50 25.44
N ALA A 36 -8.80 8.13 26.59
CA ALA A 36 -7.90 9.13 27.15
C ALA A 36 -6.59 8.53 27.69
N ALA A 37 -6.54 7.22 27.95
CA ALA A 37 -5.36 6.51 28.42
C ALA A 37 -4.50 5.93 27.29
N CYS A 38 -5.05 5.83 26.06
CA CYS A 38 -4.30 5.37 24.90
C CYS A 38 -3.34 6.44 24.41
N PRO A 39 -2.03 6.14 24.31
CA PRO A 39 -1.06 7.10 23.81
C PRO A 39 -1.31 7.40 22.33
N ASP A 40 -0.97 8.61 21.90
CA ASP A 40 -0.80 8.90 20.48
C ASP A 40 0.28 7.99 19.92
N TYR A 41 -0.09 7.15 18.95
CA TYR A 41 0.81 6.14 18.42
C TYR A 41 1.98 6.75 17.62
N ALA A 42 1.79 7.92 17.01
CA ALA A 42 2.85 8.63 16.33
C ALA A 42 4.00 8.97 17.29
N LEU A 43 3.66 9.40 18.51
CA LEU A 43 4.63 9.64 19.57
C LEU A 43 5.14 8.32 20.18
N TYR A 44 4.24 7.37 20.46
CA TYR A 44 4.58 6.06 21.02
C TYR A 44 5.69 5.39 20.20
N ALA A 45 5.50 5.26 18.88
CA ALA A 45 6.42 4.59 17.98
C ALA A 45 7.85 5.21 17.93
N THR A 46 8.07 6.40 18.49
CA THR A 46 9.40 7.03 18.57
C THR A 46 10.25 6.53 19.74
N PHE A 47 9.67 5.78 20.68
CA PHE A 47 10.36 5.30 21.89
C PHE A 47 10.45 3.77 21.92
N PRO A 48 11.52 3.21 22.54
CA PRO A 48 11.60 1.78 22.79
C PRO A 48 10.77 1.36 24.01
N HIS A 49 9.99 0.29 23.89
CA HIS A 49 9.20 -0.27 24.99
C HIS A 49 9.64 -1.69 25.35
N ARG A 50 9.50 -2.01 26.65
CA ARG A 50 9.70 -3.37 27.17
C ARG A 50 8.42 -4.19 27.01
N PRO A 51 8.51 -5.53 26.93
CA PRO A 51 9.75 -6.32 26.98
C PRO A 51 10.56 -6.24 25.68
N LEU A 52 11.89 -6.24 25.80
CA LEU A 52 12.78 -6.36 24.65
C LEU A 52 12.82 -7.82 24.18
N SER A 53 13.09 -8.07 22.91
CA SER A 53 13.42 -9.41 22.42
C SER A 53 14.67 -9.97 23.11
N THR A 54 14.83 -11.30 23.03
CA THR A 54 15.97 -12.02 23.63
C THR A 54 17.16 -12.15 22.68
N GLY A 55 17.04 -11.66 21.44
CA GLY A 55 18.09 -11.66 20.44
C GLY A 55 19.15 -10.59 20.70
N PRO A 56 20.27 -10.60 19.94
CA PRO A 56 21.39 -9.68 20.13
C PRO A 56 21.04 -8.20 19.90
N LEU A 57 20.02 -7.89 19.08
CA LEU A 57 19.59 -6.52 18.82
C LEU A 57 18.64 -5.98 19.90
N GLN A 58 18.04 -6.86 20.71
CA GLN A 58 17.10 -6.50 21.79
C GLN A 58 16.01 -5.54 21.30
N LEU A 59 15.40 -5.86 20.15
CA LEU A 59 14.34 -5.06 19.56
C LEU A 59 13.18 -4.83 20.54
N PRO A 60 12.68 -3.59 20.65
CA PRO A 60 11.60 -3.25 21.57
C PRO A 60 10.25 -3.77 21.08
N PHE A 61 9.33 -3.92 22.03
CA PHE A 61 7.91 -4.14 21.72
C PHE A 61 7.28 -2.85 21.21
N GLN A 62 6.40 -2.94 20.21
CA GLN A 62 5.74 -1.76 19.63
C GLN A 62 4.24 -1.90 19.39
N ARG A 63 3.61 -2.99 19.81
CA ARG A 63 2.15 -3.07 19.72
C ARG A 63 1.52 -2.24 20.85
N PRO A 64 0.43 -1.49 20.58
CA PRO A 64 -0.35 -0.86 21.64
C PRO A 64 -0.87 -1.87 22.66
N ASP A 65 -1.21 -1.38 23.86
CA ASP A 65 -2.05 -2.13 24.80
C ASP A 65 -3.28 -2.68 24.05
N PRO A 66 -3.69 -3.94 24.28
CA PRO A 66 -4.82 -4.54 23.57
C PRO A 66 -6.07 -3.67 23.50
N ARG A 67 -6.35 -2.89 24.56
CA ARG A 67 -7.49 -1.98 24.59
C ARG A 67 -7.34 -0.83 23.58
N CYS A 68 -6.12 -0.41 23.29
CA CYS A 68 -5.82 0.71 22.38
C CYS A 68 -5.71 0.32 20.91
N ARG A 69 -5.82 -0.97 20.59
CA ARG A 69 -5.77 -1.46 19.21
C ARG A 69 -7.04 -1.07 18.47
N THR A 70 -6.89 -0.61 17.24
CA THR A 70 -8.01 -0.06 16.46
C THR A 70 -8.90 -1.11 15.80
N PHE A 71 -8.40 -2.33 15.64
CA PHE A 71 -9.11 -3.46 15.05
C PHE A 71 -8.56 -4.76 15.67
N HIS A 72 -9.46 -5.68 16.02
CA HIS A 72 -9.11 -6.98 16.61
C HIS A 72 -9.51 -8.13 15.69
N SER A 73 -8.64 -9.14 15.61
CA SER A 73 -8.88 -10.41 14.92
C SER A 73 -8.09 -11.53 15.60
N ASP A 74 -8.77 -12.60 15.98
CA ASP A 74 -8.13 -13.78 16.57
C ASP A 74 -7.27 -14.53 15.53
N ALA A 75 -7.64 -14.47 14.25
CA ALA A 75 -6.87 -15.06 13.16
C ALA A 75 -5.49 -14.39 13.04
N ILE A 76 -5.41 -13.06 13.20
CA ILE A 76 -4.13 -12.33 13.21
C ILE A 76 -3.25 -12.78 14.38
N GLU A 77 -3.81 -12.88 15.59
CA GLU A 77 -3.05 -13.33 16.77
C GLU A 77 -2.56 -14.78 16.63
N GLN A 78 -3.33 -15.64 15.98
CA GLN A 78 -2.93 -17.02 15.68
C GLN A 78 -1.74 -17.04 14.72
N VAL A 79 -1.78 -16.25 13.62
CA VAL A 79 -0.65 -16.16 12.67
C VAL A 79 0.61 -15.66 13.35
N ILE A 80 0.50 -14.63 14.19
CA ILE A 80 1.63 -14.11 14.98
C ILE A 80 2.23 -15.24 15.80
N THR A 81 1.40 -16.00 16.53
CA THR A 81 1.86 -17.11 17.38
C THR A 81 2.52 -18.22 16.56
N ASP A 82 1.89 -18.64 15.46
CA ASP A 82 2.38 -19.72 14.60
C ASP A 82 3.73 -19.37 13.96
N VAL A 83 3.85 -18.17 13.39
CA VAL A 83 5.05 -17.74 12.69
C VAL A 83 6.19 -17.46 13.67
N THR A 84 5.95 -16.69 14.74
CA THR A 84 7.01 -16.28 15.67
C THR A 84 7.56 -17.44 16.50
N SER A 85 6.71 -18.41 16.89
CA SER A 85 7.17 -19.58 17.66
C SER A 85 8.17 -20.45 16.87
N ARG A 86 8.04 -20.46 15.55
CA ARG A 86 8.86 -21.25 14.62
C ARG A 86 10.13 -20.54 14.18
N MET A 87 10.21 -19.21 14.32
CA MET A 87 11.38 -18.44 13.92
C MET A 87 12.65 -18.79 14.70
N ASN A 88 13.78 -18.81 13.98
CA ASN A 88 15.10 -19.11 14.55
C ASN A 88 15.75 -17.87 15.20
N ASP A 89 15.49 -16.68 14.68
CA ASP A 89 15.98 -15.40 15.17
C ASP A 89 14.90 -14.69 16.02
N PRO A 90 15.11 -14.52 17.35
CA PRO A 90 14.17 -13.83 18.22
C PRO A 90 13.96 -12.35 17.91
N ASP A 91 14.93 -11.67 17.30
CA ASP A 91 14.78 -10.28 16.87
C ASP A 91 13.88 -10.21 15.63
N LEU A 92 14.05 -11.13 14.68
CA LEU A 92 13.17 -11.24 13.52
C LEU A 92 11.72 -11.55 13.95
N ALA A 93 11.55 -12.45 14.92
CA ALA A 93 10.26 -12.75 15.54
C ALA A 93 9.61 -11.51 16.16
N ARG A 94 10.38 -10.71 16.91
CA ARG A 94 9.88 -9.46 17.49
C ARG A 94 9.48 -8.45 16.41
N LEU A 95 10.25 -8.31 15.34
CA LEU A 95 9.91 -7.40 14.26
C LEU A 95 8.63 -7.85 13.54
N PHE A 96 8.46 -9.15 13.29
CA PHE A 96 7.21 -9.69 12.71
C PHE A 96 6.01 -9.49 13.63
N GLU A 97 6.15 -9.76 14.93
CA GLU A 97 5.11 -9.54 15.94
C GLU A 97 4.65 -8.07 15.97
N ASN A 98 5.58 -7.12 15.83
CA ASN A 98 5.25 -5.69 15.80
C ASN A 98 4.67 -5.26 14.43
N ALA A 99 5.23 -5.75 13.33
CA ALA A 99 4.96 -5.25 11.99
C ALA A 99 3.68 -5.86 11.38
N PHE A 100 3.46 -7.17 11.52
CA PHE A 100 2.32 -7.85 10.90
C PHE A 100 0.97 -7.26 11.32
N PRO A 101 0.67 -6.98 12.60
CA PRO A 101 -0.58 -6.36 12.99
C PRO A 101 -0.54 -4.82 12.99
N SER A 102 0.54 -4.17 12.51
CA SER A 102 0.72 -2.71 12.65
C SER A 102 -0.46 -1.92 12.08
N THR A 103 -0.99 -2.32 10.93
CA THR A 103 -2.19 -1.72 10.32
C THR A 103 -3.42 -1.89 11.21
N THR A 104 -3.77 -3.12 11.58
CA THR A 104 -4.98 -3.39 12.38
C THR A 104 -4.89 -2.78 13.78
N ASP A 105 -3.71 -2.79 14.38
CA ASP A 105 -3.48 -2.25 15.71
C ASP A 105 -3.60 -0.71 15.71
N THR A 106 -3.27 -0.01 14.61
CA THR A 106 -3.02 1.44 14.69
C THR A 106 -3.69 2.33 13.63
N THR A 107 -3.95 1.81 12.42
CA THR A 107 -4.34 2.63 11.26
C THR A 107 -5.78 2.47 10.79
N VAL A 108 -6.52 1.45 11.25
CA VAL A 108 -7.95 1.31 10.96
C VAL A 108 -8.72 2.34 11.79
N LYS A 109 -8.83 3.59 11.32
CA LYS A 109 -9.43 4.69 12.11
C LYS A 109 -10.94 4.71 12.09
N PHE A 110 -11.56 4.10 11.09
CA PHE A 110 -12.99 3.90 11.03
C PHE A 110 -13.30 2.59 10.31
N HIS A 111 -14.22 1.81 10.86
CA HIS A 111 -14.74 0.60 10.25
C HIS A 111 -16.21 0.44 10.62
N THR A 112 -17.02 0.03 9.66
CA THR A 112 -18.40 -0.44 9.86
C THR A 112 -18.68 -1.58 8.88
N ASP A 113 -19.51 -2.54 9.29
CA ASP A 113 -20.07 -3.58 8.43
C ASP A 113 -21.35 -3.13 7.71
N GLY A 114 -21.73 -1.85 7.87
CA GLY A 114 -22.95 -1.28 7.29
C GLY A 114 -24.24 -1.61 8.06
N THR A 115 -24.16 -2.30 9.21
CA THR A 115 -25.34 -2.66 10.01
C THR A 115 -25.71 -1.62 11.06
N ASP A 116 -24.80 -0.70 11.41
CA ASP A 116 -25.00 0.34 12.42
C ASP A 116 -26.15 1.30 12.07
N GLU A 117 -27.23 1.28 12.87
CA GLU A 117 -28.42 2.11 12.66
C GLU A 117 -28.16 3.62 12.79
N LYS A 118 -27.17 4.05 13.58
CA LYS A 118 -26.78 5.46 13.67
C LYS A 118 -26.12 5.90 12.37
N ILE A 119 -25.27 5.07 11.78
CA ILE A 119 -24.65 5.35 10.47
C ILE A 119 -25.72 5.38 9.39
N LYS A 120 -26.63 4.39 9.35
CA LYS A 120 -27.76 4.39 8.41
C LYS A 120 -28.65 5.62 8.57
N GLN A 121 -28.94 6.04 9.81
CA GLN A 121 -29.69 7.26 10.07
C GLN A 121 -28.95 8.50 9.57
N LYS A 122 -27.64 8.61 9.84
CA LYS A 122 -26.80 9.71 9.33
C LYS A 122 -26.81 9.78 7.81
N LEU A 123 -26.74 8.64 7.13
CA LEU A 123 -26.86 8.55 5.67
C LEU A 123 -28.24 9.00 5.16
N ARG A 124 -29.33 8.53 5.79
CA ARG A 124 -30.69 8.99 5.46
C ARG A 124 -30.84 10.50 5.61
N SER A 125 -30.40 11.05 6.74
CA SER A 125 -30.46 12.50 6.99
C SER A 125 -29.60 13.30 6.02
N ARG A 126 -28.40 12.81 5.65
CA ARG A 126 -27.58 13.46 4.61
C ARG A 126 -28.31 13.52 3.26
N ARG A 127 -28.92 12.41 2.82
CA ARG A 127 -29.70 12.35 1.57
C ARG A 127 -30.95 13.23 1.57
N GLU A 128 -31.61 13.37 2.73
CA GLU A 128 -32.75 14.28 2.87
C GLU A 128 -32.34 15.76 2.79
N GLN A 129 -31.14 16.09 3.27
CA GLN A 129 -30.59 17.45 3.27
C GLN A 129 -29.99 17.82 1.90
N ASP A 130 -29.35 16.87 1.23
CA ASP A 130 -28.67 17.09 -0.04
C ASP A 130 -29.18 16.12 -1.11
N ARG A 131 -29.91 16.67 -2.09
CA ARG A 131 -30.50 15.93 -3.21
C ARG A 131 -29.46 15.50 -4.26
N TRP A 132 -28.22 15.95 -4.15
CA TRP A 132 -27.13 15.62 -5.07
C TRP A 132 -26.32 14.40 -4.64
N ILE A 133 -26.62 13.83 -3.45
CA ILE A 133 -26.00 12.58 -2.97
C ILE A 133 -26.53 11.42 -3.82
N ASP A 134 -25.60 10.67 -4.40
CA ASP A 134 -25.92 9.50 -5.21
C ASP A 134 -26.55 8.38 -4.37
N ASP A 135 -27.45 7.62 -5.00
CA ASP A 135 -27.92 6.39 -4.40
C ASP A 135 -26.77 5.39 -4.19
N GLY A 136 -26.70 4.87 -2.97
CA GLY A 136 -25.67 3.92 -2.54
C GLY A 136 -24.39 4.56 -2.01
N GLU A 137 -24.23 5.89 -2.06
CA GLU A 137 -23.04 6.57 -1.52
C GLU A 137 -22.84 6.17 -0.04
N TRP A 138 -21.64 5.65 0.27
CA TRP A 138 -21.21 5.19 1.60
C TRP A 138 -22.09 4.09 2.24
N ALA A 139 -22.85 3.34 1.44
CA ALA A 139 -23.63 2.21 1.94
C ALA A 139 -22.77 0.95 2.16
N GLY A 140 -23.27 0.02 2.96
CA GLY A 140 -22.60 -1.26 3.24
C GLY A 140 -21.35 -1.13 4.12
N PRO A 141 -20.49 -2.15 4.12
CA PRO A 141 -19.21 -2.09 4.82
C PRO A 141 -18.34 -0.95 4.30
N GLN A 142 -17.66 -0.25 5.20
CA GLN A 142 -16.74 0.87 4.90
C GLN A 142 -15.56 0.82 5.88
N SER A 143 -14.34 1.00 5.37
CA SER A 143 -13.12 0.95 6.17
C SER A 143 -12.17 2.06 5.74
N PHE A 144 -11.79 2.91 6.68
CA PHE A 144 -10.85 4.01 6.47
C PHE A 144 -9.52 3.69 7.14
N ILE A 145 -8.47 3.61 6.32
CA ILE A 145 -7.15 3.12 6.72
C ILE A 145 -6.13 4.19 6.43
N ILE A 146 -5.56 4.75 7.49
CA ILE A 146 -4.58 5.81 7.34
C ILE A 146 -3.17 5.27 7.09
N THR A 147 -2.30 6.09 6.51
CA THR A 147 -0.91 5.70 6.21
C THR A 147 -0.06 5.49 7.47
N GLY A 148 -0.44 6.15 8.56
CA GLY A 148 0.24 6.12 9.84
C GLY A 148 0.09 7.47 10.54
N ASP A 149 1.17 8.23 10.59
CA ASP A 149 1.30 9.54 11.22
C ASP A 149 0.44 10.66 10.62
N ILE A 150 -0.29 10.40 9.52
CA ILE A 150 -1.17 11.35 8.84
C ILE A 150 -2.60 10.80 8.87
N LEU A 151 -3.57 11.61 9.34
CA LEU A 151 -5.00 11.25 9.32
C LEU A 151 -5.60 11.49 7.92
N ALA A 152 -5.13 10.70 6.96
CA ALA A 152 -5.60 10.63 5.57
C ALA A 152 -5.29 9.25 5.00
N GLU A 153 -6.05 8.83 4.00
CA GLU A 153 -5.91 7.53 3.34
C GLU A 153 -5.36 7.72 1.92
N TRP A 154 -4.24 7.07 1.63
CA TRP A 154 -3.76 6.88 0.26
C TRP A 154 -4.29 5.57 -0.28
N LEU A 155 -4.79 5.55 -1.52
CA LEU A 155 -5.26 4.32 -2.16
C LEU A 155 -4.16 3.26 -2.24
N ARG A 156 -2.92 3.69 -2.54
CA ARG A 156 -1.74 2.84 -2.55
C ARG A 156 -1.44 2.24 -1.17
N ASP A 157 -1.34 3.08 -0.16
CA ASP A 157 -0.92 2.67 1.17
C ASP A 157 -1.96 1.74 1.79
N SER A 158 -3.26 2.08 1.74
CA SER A 158 -4.30 1.24 2.33
C SER A 158 -4.39 -0.13 1.68
N THR A 159 -4.21 -0.22 0.35
CA THR A 159 -4.12 -1.51 -0.35
C THR A 159 -2.92 -2.34 0.13
N ASN A 160 -1.72 -1.77 0.15
CA ASN A 160 -0.53 -2.52 0.54
C ASN A 160 -0.49 -2.84 2.05
N GLN A 161 -1.11 -2.03 2.89
CA GLN A 161 -1.30 -2.27 4.31
C GLN A 161 -2.22 -3.46 4.59
N LEU A 162 -3.18 -3.75 3.71
CA LEU A 162 -4.12 -4.86 3.84
C LEU A 162 -3.67 -6.15 3.17
N LYS A 163 -2.72 -6.07 2.23
CA LYS A 163 -2.20 -7.21 1.46
C LYS A 163 -1.87 -8.45 2.34
N PRO A 164 -1.19 -8.34 3.49
CA PRO A 164 -0.85 -9.50 4.32
C PRO A 164 -2.06 -10.25 4.92
N TYR A 165 -3.24 -9.62 4.93
CA TYR A 165 -4.45 -10.18 5.55
C TYR A 165 -5.43 -10.81 4.55
N GLN A 166 -5.18 -10.67 3.24
CA GLN A 166 -6.12 -11.13 2.19
C GLN A 166 -6.49 -12.61 2.32
N ALA A 167 -5.51 -13.48 2.60
CA ALA A 167 -5.75 -14.92 2.77
C ALA A 167 -6.63 -15.23 4.01
N LEU A 168 -6.53 -14.41 5.05
CA LEU A 168 -7.29 -14.58 6.29
C LEU A 168 -8.77 -14.24 6.16
N ALA A 169 -9.16 -13.49 5.12
CA ALA A 169 -10.57 -13.14 4.88
C ALA A 169 -11.49 -14.36 4.71
N THR A 170 -10.94 -15.52 4.33
CA THR A 170 -11.71 -16.77 4.24
C THR A 170 -12.00 -17.43 5.60
N ARG A 171 -11.24 -17.05 6.63
CA ARG A 171 -11.27 -17.68 7.96
C ARG A 171 -11.82 -16.75 9.04
N ASP A 172 -11.77 -15.44 8.81
CA ASP A 172 -12.23 -14.43 9.75
C ASP A 172 -13.20 -13.43 9.06
N PRO A 173 -14.50 -13.49 9.39
CA PRO A 173 -15.50 -12.57 8.86
C PRO A 173 -15.23 -11.09 9.18
N ALA A 174 -14.52 -10.77 10.26
CA ALA A 174 -14.15 -9.39 10.56
C ALA A 174 -13.12 -8.89 9.54
N ILE A 175 -12.11 -9.69 9.21
CA ILE A 175 -11.12 -9.34 8.17
C ILE A 175 -11.81 -9.26 6.80
N PHE A 176 -12.71 -10.19 6.50
CA PHE A 176 -13.49 -10.15 5.27
C PHE A 176 -14.22 -8.81 5.12
N ASN A 177 -14.96 -8.39 6.15
CA ASN A 177 -15.68 -7.13 6.14
C ASN A 177 -14.76 -5.91 6.17
N LEU A 178 -13.60 -5.99 6.82
CA LEU A 178 -12.59 -4.93 6.80
C LEU A 178 -12.12 -4.65 5.37
N ILE A 179 -11.73 -5.70 4.64
CA ILE A 179 -11.20 -5.58 3.27
C ILE A 179 -12.32 -5.22 2.28
N LEU A 180 -13.50 -5.85 2.39
CA LEU A 180 -14.68 -5.46 1.61
C LEU A 180 -15.04 -3.98 1.83
N GLY A 181 -14.98 -3.52 3.09
CA GLY A 181 -15.18 -2.13 3.44
C GLY A 181 -14.15 -1.19 2.84
N ALA A 182 -12.87 -1.60 2.77
CA ALA A 182 -11.82 -0.82 2.14
C ALA A 182 -12.04 -0.69 0.63
N ILE A 183 -12.44 -1.77 -0.06
CA ILE A 183 -12.79 -1.72 -1.50
C ILE A 183 -13.95 -0.74 -1.75
N ASN A 184 -14.98 -0.79 -0.91
CA ASN A 184 -16.12 0.12 -1.02
C ASN A 184 -15.71 1.58 -0.74
N THR A 185 -14.89 1.81 0.27
CA THR A 185 -14.38 3.16 0.60
C THR A 185 -13.51 3.71 -0.52
N GLN A 186 -12.58 2.93 -1.07
CA GLN A 186 -11.78 3.34 -2.23
C GLN A 186 -12.66 3.58 -3.48
N SER A 187 -13.76 2.83 -3.66
CA SER A 187 -14.71 3.09 -4.75
C SER A 187 -15.33 4.48 -4.62
N GLU A 188 -15.72 4.91 -3.42
CA GLU A 188 -16.25 6.25 -3.18
C GLU A 188 -15.24 7.35 -3.50
N TYR A 189 -13.98 7.14 -3.11
CA TYR A 189 -12.88 8.05 -3.40
C TYR A 189 -12.60 8.21 -4.89
N VAL A 190 -12.50 7.10 -5.62
CA VAL A 190 -12.32 7.12 -7.08
C VAL A 190 -13.49 7.79 -7.79
N ILE A 191 -14.72 7.62 -7.30
CA ILE A 191 -15.89 8.29 -7.88
C ILE A 191 -15.85 9.81 -7.67
N GLN A 192 -15.39 10.25 -6.51
CA GLN A 192 -15.35 11.68 -6.18
C GLN A 192 -14.20 12.40 -6.88
N SER A 193 -13.00 11.81 -6.90
CA SER A 193 -11.83 12.47 -7.48
C SER A 193 -10.79 11.45 -7.97
N PRO A 194 -10.96 10.88 -9.18
CA PRO A 194 -10.11 9.79 -9.67
C PRO A 194 -8.66 10.19 -9.99
N TYR A 195 -8.36 11.49 -9.98
CA TYR A 195 -7.01 12.03 -10.16
C TYR A 195 -6.25 12.21 -8.84
N CYS A 196 -6.88 12.02 -7.69
CA CYS A 196 -6.24 12.31 -6.40
C CYS A 196 -5.69 11.03 -5.75
N ASN A 197 -4.53 11.15 -5.11
CA ASN A 197 -3.84 10.05 -4.43
C ASN A 197 -4.34 9.85 -2.98
N ALA A 198 -4.76 10.93 -2.30
CA ALA A 198 -5.03 10.92 -0.86
C ALA A 198 -6.37 11.53 -0.46
N PHE A 199 -7.08 10.89 0.46
CA PHE A 199 -8.46 11.24 0.82
C PHE A 199 -8.66 11.48 2.32
N GLN A 200 -9.64 12.32 2.60
CA GLN A 200 -10.10 12.64 3.96
C GLN A 200 -10.94 11.48 4.53
N PRO A 201 -11.15 11.44 5.86
CA PRO A 201 -12.03 10.46 6.46
C PRO A 201 -13.44 10.46 5.85
N PRO A 202 -14.11 9.30 5.70
CA PRO A 202 -15.47 9.23 5.20
C PRO A 202 -16.39 10.16 6.00
N PRO A 203 -17.32 10.91 5.38
CA PRO A 203 -18.21 11.81 6.10
C PRO A 203 -19.04 11.09 7.18
N ILE A 204 -19.30 9.79 6.99
CA ILE A 204 -19.99 8.95 7.97
C ILE A 204 -19.18 8.68 9.24
N SER A 205 -17.84 8.71 9.18
CA SER A 205 -16.95 8.42 10.31
C SER A 205 -17.07 9.40 11.47
N GLY A 206 -17.40 10.66 11.18
CA GLY A 206 -17.37 11.74 12.17
C GLY A 206 -15.96 12.11 12.65
N LEU A 207 -14.92 11.60 12.00
CA LEU A 207 -13.54 12.04 12.20
C LEU A 207 -13.34 13.45 11.61
N PRO A 208 -12.44 14.27 12.18
CA PRO A 208 -12.11 15.57 11.63
C PRO A 208 -11.32 15.41 10.33
N VAL A 209 -11.48 16.38 9.43
CA VAL A 209 -10.61 16.52 8.26
C VAL A 209 -9.26 17.10 8.66
N SER A 210 -8.22 16.74 7.91
CA SER A 210 -6.86 17.24 8.10
C SER A 210 -6.54 18.32 7.06
N MET A 211 -5.82 19.37 7.44
CA MET A 211 -5.26 20.32 6.48
C MET A 211 -3.88 19.84 6.02
N ASN A 212 -3.66 19.72 4.71
CA ASN A 212 -2.35 19.38 4.16
C ASN A 212 -1.35 20.55 4.22
N GLY A 213 -1.84 21.78 4.43
CA GLY A 213 -1.03 23.00 4.53
C GLY A 213 -0.37 23.45 3.22
N GLN A 214 -0.81 22.90 2.09
CA GLN A 214 -0.25 23.18 0.76
C GLN A 214 -1.15 24.13 -0.03
N ASP A 215 -0.53 24.93 -0.90
CA ASP A 215 -1.19 25.86 -1.81
C ASP A 215 -1.17 25.26 -3.22
N ASP A 216 -2.15 24.38 -3.45
CA ASP A 216 -2.28 23.58 -4.67
C ASP A 216 -3.31 24.19 -5.62
N ALA A 217 -2.92 24.39 -6.87
CA ALA A 217 -3.81 24.70 -7.98
C ALA A 217 -3.96 23.47 -8.87
N VAL A 218 -5.13 22.84 -8.83
CA VAL A 218 -5.41 21.56 -9.49
C VAL A 218 -6.61 21.67 -10.41
N HIS A 219 -6.51 21.06 -11.58
CA HIS A 219 -7.63 20.78 -12.46
C HIS A 219 -7.67 19.27 -12.76
N PRO A 220 -8.85 18.62 -12.75
CA PRO A 220 -10.13 19.15 -12.28
C PRO A 220 -10.09 19.59 -10.81
N ALA A 221 -10.93 20.56 -10.45
CA ALA A 221 -11.03 21.01 -9.06
C ALA A 221 -11.57 19.86 -8.19
N TYR A 222 -11.04 19.72 -6.98
CA TYR A 222 -11.48 18.74 -5.99
C TYR A 222 -12.11 19.41 -4.77
N GLU A 223 -12.91 18.66 -4.03
CA GLU A 223 -13.51 19.11 -2.77
C GLU A 223 -12.54 18.87 -1.60
N PRO A 224 -11.98 19.92 -0.94
CA PRO A 224 -10.98 19.75 0.11
C PRO A 224 -11.48 19.01 1.36
N SER A 225 -12.80 18.95 1.57
CA SER A 225 -13.38 18.13 2.65
C SER A 225 -13.42 16.63 2.34
N ALA A 226 -13.19 16.23 1.08
CA ALA A 226 -13.12 14.84 0.64
C ALA A 226 -11.70 14.39 0.28
N VAL A 227 -10.87 15.30 -0.23
CA VAL A 227 -9.51 15.03 -0.71
C VAL A 227 -8.48 15.68 0.21
N PHE A 228 -7.46 14.91 0.59
CA PHE A 228 -6.32 15.41 1.37
C PHE A 228 -5.21 15.95 0.46
N GLU A 229 -4.89 15.24 -0.61
CA GLU A 229 -3.91 15.64 -1.62
C GLU A 229 -4.35 15.12 -2.99
N CYS A 230 -4.12 15.89 -4.04
CA CYS A 230 -4.54 15.54 -5.40
C CYS A 230 -3.37 15.45 -6.39
N LYS A 231 -2.34 14.69 -6.03
CA LYS A 231 -1.27 14.31 -6.97
C LYS A 231 -1.73 13.11 -7.80
N TYR A 232 -1.77 13.27 -9.12
CA TYR A 232 -2.20 12.18 -10.00
C TYR A 232 -1.11 11.13 -10.20
N GLU A 233 -1.40 9.96 -9.66
CA GLU A 233 -0.56 8.77 -9.68
C GLU A 233 -1.34 7.63 -10.32
N LEU A 234 -0.86 7.13 -11.46
CA LEU A 234 -1.52 6.03 -12.15
C LEU A 234 -1.60 4.78 -11.26
N ASP A 235 -0.62 4.58 -10.37
CA ASP A 235 -0.63 3.46 -9.44
C ASP A 235 -1.71 3.56 -8.37
N SER A 236 -2.20 4.76 -8.02
CA SER A 236 -3.32 4.89 -7.07
C SER A 236 -4.58 4.19 -7.60
N LEU A 237 -4.87 4.35 -8.89
CA LEU A 237 -5.96 3.64 -9.57
C LEU A 237 -5.66 2.16 -9.79
N ALA A 238 -4.40 1.79 -10.03
CA ALA A 238 -4.00 0.39 -10.14
C ALA A 238 -4.16 -0.34 -8.80
N HIS A 239 -3.85 0.30 -7.67
CA HIS A 239 -4.04 -0.24 -6.32
C HIS A 239 -5.51 -0.41 -5.93
N PHE A 240 -6.40 0.46 -6.43
CA PHE A 240 -7.85 0.28 -6.31
C PHE A 240 -8.30 -1.05 -6.94
N LEU A 241 -7.84 -1.35 -8.15
CA LEU A 241 -8.13 -2.64 -8.79
C LEU A 241 -7.42 -3.80 -8.08
N ALA A 242 -6.17 -3.62 -7.67
CA ALA A 242 -5.38 -4.65 -7.00
C ALA A 242 -6.05 -5.15 -5.70
N LEU A 243 -6.58 -4.24 -4.88
CA LEU A 243 -7.27 -4.59 -3.64
C LEU A 243 -8.46 -5.53 -3.90
N ALA A 244 -9.28 -5.19 -4.89
CA ALA A 244 -10.44 -5.97 -5.29
C ALA A 244 -10.06 -7.31 -5.94
N ASN A 245 -9.06 -7.30 -6.84
CA ASN A 245 -8.57 -8.49 -7.52
C ASN A 245 -7.96 -9.50 -6.53
N GLU A 246 -7.18 -9.04 -5.57
CA GLU A 246 -6.60 -9.88 -4.52
C GLU A 246 -7.68 -10.44 -3.58
N PHE A 247 -8.64 -9.62 -3.16
CA PHE A 247 -9.77 -10.05 -2.35
C PHE A 247 -10.57 -11.16 -3.06
N HIS A 248 -10.91 -10.95 -4.33
CA HIS A 248 -11.60 -11.96 -5.13
C HIS A 248 -10.75 -13.24 -5.29
N LYS A 249 -9.45 -13.10 -5.58
CA LYS A 249 -8.54 -14.24 -5.74
C LYS A 249 -8.49 -15.12 -4.49
N HIS A 250 -8.49 -14.52 -3.30
CA HIS A 250 -8.40 -15.26 -2.04
C HIS A 250 -9.74 -15.79 -1.55
N THR A 251 -10.83 -15.07 -1.76
CA THR A 251 -12.15 -15.41 -1.18
C THR A 251 -13.14 -16.01 -2.17
N GLY A 252 -12.95 -15.78 -3.46
CA GLY A 252 -13.95 -16.02 -4.51
C GLY A 252 -15.15 -15.06 -4.45
N SER A 253 -15.21 -14.15 -3.48
CA SER A 253 -16.35 -13.26 -3.30
C SER A 253 -16.39 -12.18 -4.39
N THR A 254 -17.59 -11.84 -4.81
CA THR A 254 -17.90 -10.74 -5.74
C THR A 254 -18.80 -9.70 -5.08
N GLU A 255 -18.91 -9.69 -3.74
CA GLU A 255 -19.80 -8.78 -3.01
C GLU A 255 -19.47 -7.30 -3.22
N PHE A 256 -18.23 -6.99 -3.58
CA PHE A 256 -17.81 -5.63 -3.92
C PHE A 256 -18.26 -5.17 -5.31
N LEU A 257 -18.79 -6.05 -6.18
CA LEU A 257 -19.33 -5.70 -7.51
C LEU A 257 -20.67 -4.96 -7.36
N THR A 258 -20.62 -3.80 -6.72
CA THR A 258 -21.75 -2.92 -6.46
C THR A 258 -21.88 -1.89 -7.57
N PRO A 259 -23.06 -1.25 -7.75
CA PRO A 259 -23.22 -0.15 -8.70
C PRO A 259 -22.20 0.99 -8.48
N ARG A 260 -21.79 1.23 -7.22
CA ARG A 260 -20.71 2.17 -6.88
C ARG A 260 -19.39 1.71 -7.47
N TRP A 261 -18.99 0.46 -7.24
CA TRP A 261 -17.74 -0.07 -7.79
C TRP A 261 -17.69 0.02 -9.33
N TYR A 262 -18.77 -0.33 -10.03
CA TYR A 262 -18.82 -0.16 -11.49
C TYR A 262 -18.69 1.31 -11.92
N LYS A 263 -19.28 2.25 -11.17
CA LYS A 263 -19.10 3.68 -11.41
C LYS A 263 -17.66 4.12 -11.20
N ALA A 264 -16.98 3.61 -10.17
CA ALA A 264 -15.54 3.86 -9.93
C ALA A 264 -14.68 3.33 -11.08
N VAL A 265 -14.92 2.11 -11.54
CA VAL A 265 -14.22 1.55 -12.72
C VAL A 265 -14.49 2.39 -13.97
N GLY A 266 -15.70 2.91 -14.15
CA GLY A 266 -16.02 3.86 -15.21
C GLY A 266 -15.20 5.15 -15.14
N GLN A 267 -15.01 5.73 -13.93
CA GLN A 267 -14.13 6.90 -13.74
C GLN A 267 -12.67 6.56 -14.07
N LEU A 268 -12.19 5.40 -13.63
CA LEU A 268 -10.84 4.92 -13.94
C LEU A 268 -10.63 4.83 -15.46
N VAL A 269 -11.55 4.20 -16.21
CA VAL A 269 -11.44 4.11 -17.67
C VAL A 269 -11.42 5.50 -18.33
N GLY A 270 -12.25 6.43 -17.85
CA GLY A 270 -12.21 7.83 -18.30
C GLY A 270 -10.85 8.50 -18.07
N VAL A 271 -10.20 8.24 -16.94
CA VAL A 271 -8.83 8.71 -16.67
C VAL A 271 -7.83 8.08 -17.64
N LEU A 272 -7.91 6.77 -17.90
CA LEU A 272 -7.02 6.12 -18.88
C LEU A 272 -7.15 6.73 -20.28
N GLU A 273 -8.39 7.00 -20.71
CA GLU A 273 -8.66 7.66 -22.00
C GLU A 273 -8.04 9.05 -22.07
N ALA A 274 -8.27 9.89 -21.06
CA ALA A 274 -7.75 11.26 -20.99
C ALA A 274 -6.22 11.29 -20.90
N GLN A 275 -5.63 10.44 -20.06
CA GLN A 275 -4.19 10.46 -19.76
C GLN A 275 -3.35 9.63 -20.74
N SER A 276 -3.99 8.92 -21.68
CA SER A 276 -3.33 8.33 -22.86
C SER A 276 -3.17 9.30 -24.04
N GLN A 277 -3.76 10.50 -23.96
CA GLN A 277 -3.64 11.49 -25.03
C GLN A 277 -2.24 12.09 -25.10
N SER A 278 -1.75 12.29 -26.32
CA SER A 278 -0.49 13.01 -26.57
C SER A 278 -0.63 14.51 -26.32
N THR A 279 0.50 15.15 -26.00
CA THR A 279 0.56 16.61 -25.80
C THR A 279 0.22 17.39 -27.07
N PHE A 280 0.52 16.82 -28.24
CA PHE A 280 0.19 17.41 -29.53
C PHE A 280 -0.67 16.46 -30.34
N ASP A 281 -1.65 17.02 -31.01
CA ASP A 281 -2.52 16.33 -31.94
C ASP A 281 -1.69 15.78 -33.13
N PRO A 282 -1.76 14.47 -33.42
CA PRO A 282 -0.94 13.84 -34.45
C PRO A 282 -1.27 14.33 -35.87
N ASP A 283 -2.50 14.76 -36.12
CA ASP A 283 -2.96 15.14 -37.46
C ASP A 283 -2.72 16.63 -37.74
N THR A 284 -2.93 17.48 -36.74
CA THR A 284 -2.87 18.95 -36.86
C THR A 284 -1.61 19.57 -36.26
N GLY A 285 -0.90 18.86 -35.38
CA GLY A 285 0.22 19.40 -34.59
C GLY A 285 -0.20 20.39 -33.50
N GLY A 286 -1.50 20.64 -33.33
CA GLY A 286 -2.02 21.56 -32.32
C GLY A 286 -1.77 21.05 -30.90
N PHE A 287 -1.50 21.98 -29.97
CA PHE A 287 -1.41 21.66 -28.55
C PHE A 287 -2.77 21.15 -28.03
N ARG A 288 -2.78 19.96 -27.44
CA ARG A 288 -3.93 19.38 -26.76
C ARG A 288 -3.81 19.65 -25.27
N GLN A 289 -4.77 20.38 -24.72
CA GLN A 289 -4.82 20.66 -23.30
C GLN A 289 -5.00 19.35 -22.52
N ASN A 290 -4.12 19.08 -21.55
CA ASN A 290 -4.29 17.93 -20.68
C ASN A 290 -5.45 18.18 -19.70
N GLU A 291 -6.26 17.15 -19.47
CA GLU A 291 -7.37 17.22 -18.51
C GLU A 291 -6.86 17.46 -17.08
N TYR A 292 -5.75 16.84 -16.70
CA TYR A 292 -5.16 17.03 -15.38
C TYR A 292 -4.04 18.08 -15.40
N THR A 293 -4.09 19.04 -14.49
CA THR A 293 -2.98 19.95 -14.22
C THR A 293 -2.76 20.14 -12.72
N PHE A 294 -1.52 20.27 -12.29
CA PHE A 294 -1.17 20.49 -10.89
C PHE A 294 -0.01 21.46 -10.72
N GLN A 295 -0.20 22.48 -9.89
CA GLN A 295 0.87 23.36 -9.44
C GLN A 295 0.83 23.52 -7.92
N ARG A 296 2.00 23.50 -7.30
CA ARG A 296 2.17 23.79 -5.88
C ARG A 296 3.18 24.92 -5.70
N ARG A 297 2.93 25.83 -4.77
CA ARG A 297 3.93 26.83 -4.39
C ARG A 297 5.01 26.19 -3.52
N THR A 298 6.12 25.80 -4.15
CA THR A 298 7.22 25.05 -3.49
C THR A 298 8.60 25.43 -4.07
N ASN A 299 9.65 25.14 -3.32
CA ASN A 299 11.05 25.19 -3.78
C ASN A 299 11.63 23.80 -4.10
N THR A 300 10.85 22.74 -3.90
CA THR A 300 11.21 21.36 -4.23
C THR A 300 10.71 21.02 -5.63
N GLY A 301 11.62 20.75 -6.56
CA GLY A 301 11.27 20.55 -7.98
C GLY A 301 10.38 19.33 -8.25
N THR A 302 10.37 18.33 -7.36
CA THR A 302 9.50 17.14 -7.47
C THR A 302 8.08 17.37 -6.93
N GLU A 303 7.84 18.48 -6.24
CA GLU A 303 6.55 18.78 -5.59
C GLU A 303 5.60 19.58 -6.49
N THR A 304 5.94 19.83 -7.76
CA THR A 304 5.11 20.55 -8.73
C THR A 304 5.42 20.12 -10.15
N LEU A 305 4.50 20.32 -11.09
CA LEU A 305 4.72 19.99 -12.50
C LEU A 305 5.23 21.19 -13.31
N SER A 306 6.06 20.89 -14.32
CA SER A 306 6.52 21.87 -15.32
C SER A 306 5.38 22.35 -16.21
N LEU A 307 5.65 23.36 -17.05
CA LEU A 307 4.72 23.86 -18.07
C LEU A 307 3.34 24.24 -17.50
N GLN A 308 3.32 25.09 -16.47
CA GLN A 308 2.09 25.55 -15.81
C GLN A 308 1.19 24.41 -15.32
N GLY A 309 1.82 23.35 -14.80
CA GLY A 309 1.10 22.24 -14.20
C GLY A 309 0.78 21.08 -15.14
N ILE A 310 1.19 21.14 -16.41
CA ILE A 310 0.92 20.07 -17.40
C ILE A 310 1.92 18.90 -17.24
N GLY A 311 3.16 19.20 -16.85
CA GLY A 311 4.28 18.26 -16.93
C GLY A 311 4.90 18.20 -18.32
N ASN A 312 5.99 17.45 -18.48
CA ASN A 312 6.76 17.41 -19.72
C ASN A 312 5.93 16.79 -20.89
N PRO A 313 6.19 17.19 -22.15
CA PRO A 313 5.43 16.71 -23.30
C PRO A 313 5.53 15.19 -23.51
N LEU A 314 4.43 14.59 -23.98
CA LEU A 314 4.32 13.17 -24.28
C LEU A 314 3.93 12.92 -25.74
N GLY A 315 4.62 11.96 -26.35
CA GLY A 315 4.42 11.52 -27.72
C GLY A 315 3.11 10.76 -27.92
N ASN A 316 2.68 10.67 -29.19
CA ASN A 316 1.48 9.93 -29.58
C ASN A 316 1.80 8.46 -29.87
N GLY A 317 0.74 7.65 -30.04
CA GLY A 317 0.87 6.29 -30.55
C GLY A 317 1.47 5.27 -29.59
N THR A 318 1.85 5.67 -28.37
CA THR A 318 2.60 4.79 -27.46
C THR A 318 1.77 3.71 -26.79
N GLY A 319 0.46 3.91 -26.67
CA GLY A 319 -0.43 3.04 -25.87
C GLY A 319 -0.22 3.13 -24.36
N LEU A 320 0.76 3.94 -23.90
CA LEU A 320 1.04 4.18 -22.49
C LEU A 320 0.14 5.28 -21.93
N VAL A 321 -0.01 5.30 -20.62
CA VAL A 321 -0.83 6.25 -19.87
C VAL A 321 0.08 7.11 -19.00
N ARG A 322 -0.16 8.43 -18.99
CA ARG A 322 0.58 9.38 -18.16
C ARG A 322 0.43 9.02 -16.68
N SER A 323 1.50 9.17 -15.92
CA SER A 323 1.47 9.38 -14.47
C SER A 323 2.15 10.72 -14.20
N ALA A 324 1.46 11.64 -13.53
CA ALA A 324 2.05 12.95 -13.23
C ALA A 324 3.05 12.85 -12.08
N PHE A 325 2.75 12.01 -11.10
CA PHE A 325 3.59 11.70 -9.95
C PHE A 325 3.87 10.19 -9.87
N ARG A 326 4.89 9.83 -9.10
CA ARG A 326 5.33 8.47 -8.79
C ARG A 326 4.69 7.99 -7.48
N PRO A 327 4.80 6.71 -7.12
CA PRO A 327 4.38 6.21 -5.81
C PRO A 327 5.20 6.76 -4.62
N SER A 328 6.23 7.59 -4.88
CA SER A 328 6.92 8.40 -3.88
C SER A 328 6.30 9.79 -3.68
N ASP A 329 5.16 10.07 -4.32
CA ASP A 329 4.51 11.37 -4.43
C ASP A 329 5.38 12.45 -5.13
N ASP A 330 6.51 12.07 -5.75
CA ASP A 330 7.37 12.96 -6.55
C ASP A 330 6.93 13.01 -8.03
N ALA A 331 7.02 14.19 -8.65
CA ALA A 331 6.73 14.38 -10.06
C ALA A 331 7.59 13.48 -10.97
N THR A 332 6.98 12.92 -12.00
CA THR A 332 7.71 12.20 -13.06
C THR A 332 8.55 13.16 -13.89
N ILE A 333 9.69 12.70 -14.40
CA ILE A 333 10.50 13.46 -15.37
C ILE A 333 9.91 13.21 -16.77
N PHE A 334 9.71 11.94 -17.14
CA PHE A 334 8.94 11.60 -18.33
C PHE A 334 7.64 10.91 -17.91
N GLY A 335 6.51 11.47 -18.35
CA GLY A 335 5.19 11.13 -17.83
C GLY A 335 4.73 9.69 -18.11
N PHE A 336 5.32 8.96 -19.07
CA PHE A 336 5.04 7.52 -19.18
C PHE A 336 5.91 6.73 -18.22
N PHE A 337 5.41 6.62 -16.99
CA PHE A 337 6.03 5.89 -15.89
C PHE A 337 5.78 4.37 -16.05
N ILE A 338 6.84 3.61 -16.36
CA ILE A 338 6.74 2.21 -16.80
C ILE A 338 6.22 1.28 -15.68
N PRO A 339 6.71 1.33 -14.43
CA PRO A 339 6.17 0.52 -13.34
C PRO A 339 4.67 0.66 -13.10
N ALA A 340 4.11 1.89 -13.06
CA ALA A 340 2.67 2.07 -12.88
C ALA A 340 1.86 1.61 -14.11
N ASN A 341 2.39 1.81 -15.32
CA ASN A 341 1.78 1.24 -16.54
C ASN A 341 1.76 -0.29 -16.47
N ALA A 342 2.84 -0.93 -15.99
CA ALA A 342 2.90 -2.37 -15.82
C ALA A 342 1.88 -2.87 -14.78
N GLN A 343 1.78 -2.20 -13.63
CA GLN A 343 0.78 -2.54 -12.60
C GLN A 343 -0.63 -2.40 -13.17
N MET A 344 -0.94 -1.27 -13.81
CA MET A 344 -2.25 -1.02 -14.41
C MET A 344 -2.60 -2.09 -15.46
N ALA A 345 -1.66 -2.43 -16.34
CA ALA A 345 -1.87 -3.49 -17.34
C ALA A 345 -2.22 -4.83 -16.70
N VAL A 346 -1.52 -5.23 -15.63
CA VAL A 346 -1.80 -6.47 -14.92
C VAL A 346 -3.18 -6.44 -14.25
N GLU A 347 -3.47 -5.36 -13.51
CA GLU A 347 -4.70 -5.31 -12.72
C GLU A 347 -5.95 -5.18 -13.59
N LEU A 348 -5.89 -4.45 -14.71
CA LEU A 348 -6.95 -4.44 -15.71
C LEU A 348 -7.22 -5.85 -16.28
N GLY A 349 -6.15 -6.60 -16.59
CA GLY A 349 -6.26 -7.96 -17.10
C GLY A 349 -6.87 -8.93 -16.07
N ARG A 350 -6.50 -8.79 -14.80
CA ARG A 350 -7.09 -9.56 -13.68
C ARG A 350 -8.56 -9.24 -13.48
N THR A 351 -8.93 -7.96 -13.49
CA THR A 351 -10.33 -7.53 -13.36
C THR A 351 -11.16 -8.00 -14.56
N ALA A 352 -10.62 -7.94 -15.78
CA ALA A 352 -11.28 -8.46 -16.96
C ALA A 352 -11.56 -9.97 -16.86
N ALA A 353 -10.56 -10.75 -16.46
CA ALA A 353 -10.70 -12.20 -16.28
C ALA A 353 -11.73 -12.56 -15.19
N MET A 354 -11.72 -11.81 -14.07
CA MET A 354 -12.70 -11.95 -13.01
C MET A 354 -14.13 -11.71 -13.53
N LEU A 355 -14.39 -10.57 -14.19
CA LEU A 355 -15.72 -10.24 -14.72
C LEU A 355 -16.23 -11.27 -15.75
N GLN A 356 -15.34 -11.84 -16.58
CA GLN A 356 -15.68 -12.92 -17.50
C GLN A 356 -16.11 -14.21 -16.76
N SER A 357 -15.43 -14.53 -15.66
CA SER A 357 -15.77 -15.71 -14.84
C SER A 357 -17.09 -15.53 -14.07
N SER A 358 -17.33 -14.34 -13.51
CA SER A 358 -18.54 -14.02 -12.74
C SER A 358 -19.79 -13.94 -13.64
N SER A 359 -19.67 -13.34 -14.83
CA SER A 359 -20.77 -13.24 -15.80
C SER A 359 -21.24 -14.59 -16.32
N SER A 360 -20.34 -15.57 -16.43
CA SER A 360 -20.67 -16.96 -16.80
C SER A 360 -21.49 -17.70 -15.73
N SER A 361 -21.51 -17.19 -14.50
CA SER A 361 -22.18 -17.79 -13.34
C SER A 361 -23.51 -17.09 -12.97
N SER A 362 -23.81 -15.93 -13.58
CA SER A 362 -25.02 -15.15 -13.29
C SER A 362 -26.21 -15.55 -14.17
N SER A 363 -27.39 -15.70 -13.56
CA SER A 363 -28.65 -16.12 -14.22
C SER A 363 -29.46 -14.96 -14.82
N SER A 364 -29.07 -13.70 -14.58
CA SER A 364 -29.71 -12.52 -15.18
C SER A 364 -28.97 -12.06 -16.44
N SER A 365 -29.61 -12.19 -17.60
CA SER A 365 -29.00 -11.96 -18.92
C SER A 365 -28.53 -10.52 -19.18
N SER A 366 -29.11 -9.50 -18.53
CA SER A 366 -28.78 -8.09 -18.76
C SER A 366 -27.49 -7.63 -18.08
N SER A 367 -27.20 -8.10 -16.86
CA SER A 367 -25.95 -7.76 -16.15
C SER A 367 -24.74 -8.47 -16.76
N ALA A 368 -24.91 -9.74 -17.16
CA ALA A 368 -23.85 -10.53 -17.77
C ALA A 368 -23.32 -9.91 -19.07
N ALA A 369 -24.18 -9.30 -19.88
CA ALA A 369 -23.78 -8.61 -21.10
C ALA A 369 -22.97 -7.34 -20.81
N ALA A 370 -23.35 -6.56 -19.79
CA ALA A 370 -22.62 -5.37 -19.37
C ALA A 370 -21.24 -5.72 -18.79
N ASP A 371 -21.17 -6.76 -17.96
CA ASP A 371 -19.90 -7.28 -17.43
C ASP A 371 -18.97 -7.77 -18.54
N ALA A 372 -19.51 -8.46 -19.55
CA ALA A 372 -18.72 -8.94 -20.69
C ALA A 372 -18.18 -7.78 -21.56
N GLU A 373 -18.95 -6.70 -21.75
CA GLU A 373 -18.47 -5.51 -22.46
C GLU A 373 -17.37 -4.78 -21.66
N LEU A 374 -17.59 -4.58 -20.36
CA LEU A 374 -16.60 -3.96 -19.49
C LEU A 374 -15.32 -4.79 -19.48
N ALA A 375 -15.43 -6.11 -19.33
CA ALA A 375 -14.27 -7.01 -19.35
C ALA A 375 -13.48 -6.90 -20.67
N ARG A 376 -14.16 -6.82 -21.82
CA ARG A 376 -13.49 -6.60 -23.12
C ARG A 376 -12.77 -5.25 -23.17
N THR A 377 -13.38 -4.21 -22.61
CA THR A 377 -12.76 -2.87 -22.53
C THR A 377 -11.50 -2.90 -21.68
N LEU A 378 -11.55 -3.50 -20.49
CA LEU A 378 -10.40 -3.59 -19.57
C LEU A 378 -9.28 -4.48 -20.15
N ASP A 379 -9.61 -5.62 -20.77
CA ASP A 379 -8.64 -6.49 -21.46
C ASP A 379 -7.97 -5.78 -22.65
N GLY A 380 -8.73 -4.97 -23.40
CA GLY A 380 -8.20 -4.13 -24.46
C GLY A 380 -7.16 -3.12 -23.95
N TRP A 381 -7.47 -2.43 -22.85
CA TRP A 381 -6.52 -1.52 -22.19
C TRP A 381 -5.29 -2.24 -21.66
N SER A 382 -5.48 -3.38 -20.99
CA SER A 382 -4.39 -4.23 -20.49
C SER A 382 -3.38 -4.57 -21.59
N LYS A 383 -3.86 -5.09 -22.72
CA LYS A 383 -3.03 -5.47 -23.87
C LYS A 383 -2.36 -4.27 -24.52
N ARG A 384 -3.08 -3.16 -24.67
CA ARG A 384 -2.55 -1.91 -25.26
C ARG A 384 -1.36 -1.37 -24.46
N ILE A 385 -1.50 -1.29 -23.13
CA ILE A 385 -0.43 -0.79 -22.26
C ILE A 385 0.75 -1.77 -22.26
N ALA A 386 0.49 -3.08 -22.18
CA ALA A 386 1.55 -4.09 -22.22
C ALA A 386 2.36 -4.10 -23.52
N GLU A 387 1.72 -3.87 -24.68
CA GLU A 387 2.41 -3.65 -25.95
C GLU A 387 3.22 -2.34 -25.92
N GLY A 388 2.63 -1.25 -25.44
CA GLY A 388 3.31 0.03 -25.30
C GLY A 388 4.58 -0.04 -24.45
N ILE A 389 4.56 -0.82 -23.36
CA ILE A 389 5.75 -1.05 -22.53
C ILE A 389 6.82 -1.84 -23.31
N ARG A 390 6.43 -2.85 -24.10
CA ARG A 390 7.38 -3.63 -24.91
C ARG A 390 8.02 -2.79 -26.00
N GLU A 391 7.25 -1.93 -26.66
CA GLU A 391 7.72 -1.10 -27.77
C GLU A 391 8.55 0.10 -27.30
N HIS A 392 8.09 0.80 -26.26
CA HIS A 392 8.68 2.08 -25.84
C HIS A 392 9.42 2.01 -24.50
N GLY A 393 9.01 1.10 -23.61
CA GLY A 393 9.60 0.93 -22.29
C GLY A 393 10.86 0.08 -22.24
N VAL A 394 11.15 -0.71 -23.28
CA VAL A 394 12.38 -1.53 -23.36
C VAL A 394 13.44 -0.82 -24.21
N VAL A 395 14.58 -0.50 -23.61
CA VAL A 395 15.66 0.27 -24.25
C VAL A 395 17.01 -0.44 -24.13
N THR A 396 17.93 -0.12 -25.04
CA THR A 396 19.29 -0.68 -25.03
C THR A 396 20.21 0.12 -24.11
N HIS A 397 20.62 -0.47 -23.00
CA HIS A 397 21.66 0.08 -22.12
C HIS A 397 23.05 -0.41 -22.55
N LYS A 398 24.04 0.51 -22.64
CA LYS A 398 25.42 0.23 -23.08
C LYS A 398 26.11 -0.94 -22.36
N LYS A 399 25.99 -1.03 -21.04
CA LYS A 399 26.55 -2.10 -20.20
C LYS A 399 25.63 -3.33 -20.03
N TYR A 400 24.33 -3.14 -19.82
CA TYR A 400 23.43 -4.21 -19.36
C TYR A 400 22.61 -4.89 -20.47
N GLY A 401 22.63 -4.37 -21.71
CA GLY A 401 21.82 -4.88 -22.82
C GLY A 401 20.40 -4.28 -22.79
N GLN A 402 19.41 -5.04 -23.25
CA GLN A 402 18.01 -4.62 -23.16
C GLN A 402 17.57 -4.55 -21.69
N VAL A 403 17.03 -3.40 -21.28
CA VAL A 403 16.50 -3.13 -19.94
C VAL A 403 15.17 -2.39 -20.05
N TYR A 404 14.36 -2.43 -19.00
CA TYR A 404 13.22 -1.53 -18.85
C TYR A 404 13.71 -0.14 -18.42
N ALA A 405 13.24 0.88 -19.11
CA ALA A 405 13.35 2.26 -18.66
C ALA A 405 12.38 2.50 -17.49
N TYR A 406 12.73 3.41 -16.59
CA TYR A 406 11.87 3.81 -15.48
C TYR A 406 10.72 4.70 -15.98
N GLU A 407 11.07 5.65 -16.85
CA GLU A 407 10.16 6.61 -17.45
C GLU A 407 10.56 6.86 -18.92
N VAL A 408 9.58 7.08 -19.78
CA VAL A 408 9.77 7.42 -21.19
C VAL A 408 8.82 8.55 -21.62
N ASP A 409 9.14 9.23 -22.72
CA ASP A 409 8.34 10.35 -23.23
C ASP A 409 7.61 10.05 -24.55
N GLY A 410 7.90 8.93 -25.22
CA GLY A 410 7.37 8.60 -26.54
C GLY A 410 8.03 9.34 -27.71
N TYR A 411 9.01 10.22 -27.45
CA TYR A 411 9.86 10.87 -28.45
C TYR A 411 11.24 10.20 -28.59
N GLY A 412 11.56 9.26 -27.70
CA GLY A 412 12.80 8.49 -27.71
C GLY A 412 13.68 8.75 -26.48
N SER A 413 13.26 9.62 -25.56
CA SER A 413 13.96 9.77 -24.27
C SER A 413 13.55 8.66 -23.31
N ALA A 414 14.53 8.18 -22.55
CA ALA A 414 14.33 7.16 -21.54
C ALA A 414 15.17 7.49 -20.30
N LEU A 415 14.54 7.42 -19.14
CA LEU A 415 15.19 7.56 -17.85
C LEU A 415 15.58 6.19 -17.31
N LEU A 416 16.86 6.01 -16.98
CA LEU A 416 17.42 4.76 -16.46
C LEU A 416 17.75 4.92 -14.98
N MET A 417 16.84 4.45 -14.13
CA MET A 417 16.94 4.43 -12.67
C MET A 417 15.94 3.42 -12.10
N ASP A 418 15.84 3.34 -10.77
CA ASP A 418 14.64 2.86 -10.09
C ASP A 418 14.49 3.61 -8.77
N ASP A 419 13.27 3.64 -8.26
CA ASP A 419 12.90 4.19 -6.96
C ASP A 419 12.47 3.05 -6.01
N ALA A 420 12.47 3.31 -4.71
CA ALA A 420 12.14 2.30 -3.71
C ALA A 420 10.63 2.04 -3.56
N ASN A 421 9.78 3.00 -3.90
CA ASN A 421 8.34 2.91 -3.71
C ASN A 421 7.73 1.92 -4.72
N TYR A 422 6.79 1.08 -4.25
CA TYR A 422 6.07 0.13 -5.11
C TYR A 422 4.84 0.80 -5.73
N PRO A 423 4.59 0.68 -7.05
CA PRO A 423 5.29 -0.18 -8.02
C PRO A 423 6.65 0.38 -8.48
N SER A 424 7.63 -0.52 -8.61
CA SER A 424 8.98 -0.22 -9.11
C SER A 424 9.41 -1.19 -10.21
N LEU A 425 10.50 -0.89 -10.93
CA LEU A 425 11.03 -1.83 -11.93
C LEU A 425 11.53 -3.12 -11.28
N LEU A 426 12.12 -3.02 -10.08
CA LEU A 426 12.54 -4.20 -9.31
C LEU A 426 11.35 -5.13 -9.01
N ALA A 427 10.16 -4.57 -8.83
CA ALA A 427 8.94 -5.29 -8.46
C ALA A 427 8.12 -5.87 -9.64
N LEU A 428 8.58 -5.75 -10.90
CA LEU A 428 7.83 -6.24 -12.08
C LEU A 428 7.35 -7.70 -11.96
N PRO A 429 8.15 -8.64 -11.43
CA PRO A 429 7.67 -10.01 -11.21
C PRO A 429 6.67 -10.16 -10.07
N LEU A 430 6.78 -9.35 -9.01
CA LEU A 430 5.83 -9.39 -7.89
C LEU A 430 4.45 -8.92 -8.33
N MET A 431 4.41 -7.91 -9.20
CA MET A 431 3.17 -7.47 -9.83
C MET A 431 2.59 -8.57 -10.71
N GLY A 432 3.42 -9.44 -11.28
CA GLY A 432 3.03 -10.46 -12.25
C GLY A 432 3.05 -9.97 -13.69
N PHE A 433 3.82 -8.91 -13.99
CA PHE A 433 3.95 -8.37 -15.34
C PHE A 433 4.87 -9.22 -16.23
N VAL A 434 5.97 -9.71 -15.65
CA VAL A 434 6.93 -10.62 -16.28
C VAL A 434 7.37 -11.69 -15.29
N PRO A 435 7.76 -12.89 -15.73
CA PRO A 435 8.36 -13.87 -14.83
C PRO A 435 9.73 -13.39 -14.34
N GLY A 436 10.17 -13.89 -13.18
CA GLY A 436 11.46 -13.51 -12.58
C GLY A 436 12.69 -13.92 -13.40
N ASP A 437 12.53 -14.86 -14.34
CA ASP A 437 13.58 -15.31 -15.25
C ASP A 437 13.60 -14.57 -16.60
N ASP A 438 12.70 -13.61 -16.83
CA ASP A 438 12.68 -12.79 -18.03
C ASP A 438 14.05 -12.10 -18.26
N ALA A 439 14.57 -12.19 -19.49
CA ALA A 439 15.91 -11.74 -19.80
C ALA A 439 16.08 -10.21 -19.65
N VAL A 440 15.07 -9.43 -20.03
CA VAL A 440 15.08 -7.97 -19.92
C VAL A 440 14.97 -7.56 -18.45
N TYR A 441 14.11 -8.22 -17.68
CA TYR A 441 14.01 -8.02 -16.23
C TYR A 441 15.32 -8.36 -15.52
N ARG A 442 15.95 -9.50 -15.82
CA ARG A 442 17.23 -9.87 -15.20
C ARG A 442 18.34 -8.86 -15.51
N ASN A 443 18.39 -8.32 -16.72
CA ASN A 443 19.29 -7.22 -17.07
C ASN A 443 18.97 -5.95 -16.29
N THR A 444 17.68 -5.61 -16.19
CA THR A 444 17.18 -4.47 -15.44
C THR A 444 17.56 -4.62 -13.96
N ARG A 445 17.20 -5.72 -13.30
CA ARG A 445 17.57 -6.03 -11.90
C ARG A 445 19.06 -5.81 -11.64
N ARG A 446 19.96 -6.33 -12.49
CA ARG A 446 21.41 -6.10 -12.34
C ARG A 446 21.78 -4.62 -12.45
N MET A 447 21.18 -3.89 -13.39
CA MET A 447 21.38 -2.45 -13.53
C MET A 447 20.95 -1.71 -12.26
N LEU A 448 19.79 -2.09 -11.69
CA LEU A 448 19.20 -1.40 -10.55
C LEU A 448 19.94 -1.60 -9.24
N LEU A 449 20.55 -2.78 -9.06
CA LEU A 449 21.27 -3.18 -7.86
C LEU A 449 22.79 -2.89 -7.95
N GLU A 450 23.21 -2.11 -8.94
CA GLU A 450 24.58 -1.64 -9.09
C GLU A 450 24.64 -0.11 -9.07
N LYS A 451 25.57 0.45 -8.30
CA LYS A 451 25.80 1.91 -8.21
C LYS A 451 26.09 2.57 -9.57
N SER A 452 26.67 1.82 -10.52
CA SER A 452 26.94 2.33 -11.87
C SER A 452 25.71 2.33 -12.78
N GLY A 453 24.65 1.60 -12.41
CA GLY A 453 23.44 1.44 -13.23
C GLY A 453 22.22 2.21 -12.71
N ASN A 454 22.12 2.45 -11.41
CA ASN A 454 21.05 3.24 -10.81
C ASN A 454 21.62 4.39 -9.96
N PRO A 455 21.32 5.67 -10.27
CA PRO A 455 21.76 6.82 -9.47
C PRO A 455 21.23 6.81 -8.03
N TYR A 456 20.14 6.10 -7.77
CA TYR A 456 19.53 5.96 -6.45
C TYR A 456 19.82 4.62 -5.78
N PHE A 457 20.72 3.79 -6.33
CA PHE A 457 21.29 2.68 -5.57
C PHE A 457 22.41 3.20 -4.65
N LEU A 458 22.06 3.34 -3.37
CA LEU A 458 22.92 3.93 -2.35
C LEU A 458 23.60 2.81 -1.55
N ALA A 459 24.90 2.99 -1.30
CA ALA A 459 25.67 2.09 -0.46
C ALA A 459 26.62 2.90 0.41
N GLY A 460 26.53 2.70 1.73
CA GLY A 460 27.38 3.34 2.73
C GLY A 460 27.88 2.32 3.74
N ARG A 461 28.53 2.80 4.81
CA ARG A 461 29.18 1.93 5.80
C ARG A 461 28.21 1.07 6.62
N GLY A 462 26.94 1.47 6.73
CA GLY A 462 25.98 0.85 7.65
C GLY A 462 24.72 0.29 6.99
N PHE A 463 24.43 0.67 5.75
CA PHE A 463 23.24 0.22 5.02
C PHE A 463 23.46 0.36 3.51
N LYS A 464 22.64 -0.32 2.71
CA LYS A 464 22.57 -0.18 1.27
C LYS A 464 21.15 -0.46 0.78
N GLY A 465 20.81 0.01 -0.41
CA GLY A 465 19.51 -0.23 -1.04
C GLY A 465 19.18 0.85 -2.05
N ILE A 466 17.99 0.77 -2.62
CA ILE A 466 17.46 1.82 -3.50
C ILE A 466 16.80 2.89 -2.62
N GLY A 467 17.07 4.15 -2.91
CA GLY A 467 16.38 5.31 -2.34
C GLY A 467 15.51 5.98 -3.39
N GLY A 468 15.53 7.30 -3.40
CA GLY A 468 14.79 8.12 -4.34
C GLY A 468 15.09 9.61 -4.15
N PRO A 469 14.59 10.48 -5.02
CA PRO A 469 14.73 11.92 -4.84
C PRO A 469 13.95 12.44 -3.63
N HIS A 470 12.88 11.76 -3.19
CA HIS A 470 12.00 12.18 -2.09
C HIS A 470 12.76 12.56 -0.80
N VAL A 471 13.58 11.64 -0.28
CA VAL A 471 14.40 11.87 0.93
C VAL A 471 15.84 12.30 0.57
N GLY A 472 16.27 11.99 -0.65
CA GLY A 472 17.54 12.43 -1.21
C GLY A 472 18.70 11.42 -1.12
N LEU A 473 19.89 11.92 -1.46
CA LEU A 473 21.02 11.11 -1.94
C LEU A 473 21.78 10.28 -0.89
N GLN A 474 21.29 10.23 0.35
CA GLN A 474 21.92 9.51 1.45
C GLN A 474 20.99 8.50 2.13
N ASN A 475 19.72 8.46 1.77
CA ASN A 475 18.72 7.63 2.44
C ASN A 475 18.21 6.54 1.50
N ALA A 476 18.51 5.29 1.83
CA ALA A 476 17.94 4.13 1.14
C ALA A 476 16.76 3.61 1.94
N TRP A 477 15.80 3.00 1.26
CA TRP A 477 14.54 2.59 1.86
C TRP A 477 14.54 1.09 2.12
N PRO A 478 14.19 0.64 3.34
CA PRO A 478 14.08 -0.79 3.67
C PRO A 478 13.15 -1.56 2.72
N MET A 479 12.09 -0.92 2.23
CA MET A 479 11.17 -1.51 1.24
C MET A 479 11.88 -2.01 -0.02
N SER A 480 12.91 -1.30 -0.51
CA SER A 480 13.66 -1.76 -1.69
C SER A 480 14.35 -3.11 -1.45
N LEU A 481 14.89 -3.34 -0.25
CA LEU A 481 15.51 -4.61 0.13
C LEU A 481 14.47 -5.72 0.32
N LEU A 482 13.28 -5.38 0.80
CA LEU A 482 12.16 -6.33 0.93
C LEU A 482 11.66 -6.79 -0.44
N VAL A 483 11.49 -5.86 -1.38
CA VAL A 483 11.19 -6.18 -2.78
C VAL A 483 12.33 -6.99 -3.41
N GLN A 484 13.59 -6.60 -3.18
CA GLN A 484 14.77 -7.32 -3.65
C GLN A 484 14.78 -8.78 -3.17
N ALA A 485 14.48 -9.01 -1.89
CA ALA A 485 14.39 -10.35 -1.30
C ALA A 485 13.24 -11.16 -1.91
N GLN A 486 12.05 -10.57 -2.04
CA GLN A 486 10.88 -11.24 -2.63
C GLN A 486 11.10 -11.64 -4.10
N THR A 487 11.96 -10.91 -4.82
CA THR A 487 12.29 -11.16 -6.23
C THR A 487 13.62 -11.89 -6.44
N SER A 488 14.23 -12.40 -5.38
CA SER A 488 15.44 -13.21 -5.46
C SER A 488 15.14 -14.70 -5.30
N GLU A 489 15.97 -15.51 -5.95
CA GLU A 489 16.10 -16.95 -5.74
C GLU A 489 17.41 -17.33 -5.03
N ASP A 490 18.31 -16.36 -4.82
CA ASP A 490 19.57 -16.52 -4.11
C ASP A 490 19.34 -16.35 -2.60
N ASP A 491 19.53 -17.44 -1.86
CA ASP A 491 19.33 -17.49 -0.41
C ASP A 491 20.25 -16.52 0.35
N ASP A 492 21.48 -16.32 -0.11
CA ASP A 492 22.44 -15.42 0.53
C ASP A 492 22.01 -13.96 0.32
N GLU A 493 21.51 -13.62 -0.86
CA GLU A 493 20.95 -12.28 -1.15
C GLU A 493 19.73 -12.00 -0.26
N ILE A 494 18.81 -12.98 -0.14
CA ILE A 494 17.61 -12.86 0.69
C ILE A 494 18.00 -12.61 2.15
N VAL A 495 18.91 -13.41 2.70
CA VAL A 495 19.35 -13.29 4.09
C VAL A 495 20.06 -11.95 4.33
N GLU A 496 20.89 -11.49 3.39
CA GLU A 496 21.53 -10.17 3.51
C GLU A 496 20.49 -9.04 3.57
N CYS A 497 19.49 -9.05 2.69
CA CYS A 497 18.40 -8.08 2.68
C CYS A 497 17.64 -8.05 4.02
N LEU A 498 17.23 -9.22 4.52
CA LEU A 498 16.52 -9.31 5.81
C LEU A 498 17.38 -8.81 6.97
N GLN A 499 18.66 -9.17 7.01
CA GLN A 499 19.56 -8.72 8.08
C GLN A 499 19.78 -7.21 8.07
N LEU A 500 19.88 -6.59 6.90
CA LEU A 500 19.99 -5.14 6.77
C LEU A 500 18.73 -4.47 7.32
N VAL A 501 17.54 -4.89 6.88
CA VAL A 501 16.25 -4.37 7.37
C VAL A 501 16.18 -4.52 8.90
N LEU A 502 16.43 -5.72 9.41
CA LEU A 502 16.37 -6.03 10.85
C LEU A 502 17.32 -5.15 11.68
N LYS A 503 18.58 -4.98 11.25
CA LYS A 503 19.57 -4.13 11.94
C LYS A 503 19.20 -2.64 11.92
N SER A 504 18.47 -2.20 10.89
CA SER A 504 18.01 -0.81 10.77
C SER A 504 16.73 -0.51 11.56
N SER A 505 15.93 -1.54 11.87
CA SER A 505 14.68 -1.46 12.65
C SER A 505 14.91 -1.36 14.16
N ARG A 506 15.80 -0.46 14.61
CA ARG A 506 16.21 -0.35 16.03
C ARG A 506 15.07 -0.03 17.00
N LEU A 507 13.97 0.56 16.50
CA LEU A 507 12.75 0.80 17.26
C LEU A 507 11.74 -0.34 17.16
N GLY A 508 12.08 -1.49 16.57
CA GLY A 508 11.16 -2.63 16.45
C GLY A 508 10.08 -2.45 15.38
N LEU A 509 10.22 -1.47 14.48
CA LEU A 509 9.36 -1.25 13.31
C LEU A 509 10.24 -0.98 12.08
N VAL A 510 9.66 -1.09 10.89
CA VAL A 510 10.31 -0.74 9.62
C VAL A 510 10.06 0.74 9.33
N HIS A 511 11.15 1.48 9.12
CA HIS A 511 11.13 2.91 8.82
C HIS A 511 10.99 3.15 7.31
N GLU A 512 10.64 4.38 6.94
CA GLU A 512 10.58 4.82 5.54
C GLU A 512 11.97 4.76 4.88
N SER A 513 12.95 5.43 5.48
CA SER A 513 14.30 5.48 4.93
C SER A 513 15.38 5.48 6.00
N ILE A 514 16.58 5.03 5.64
CA ILE A 514 17.74 4.88 6.52
C ILE A 514 18.95 5.57 5.88
N ASN A 515 19.64 6.43 6.64
CA ASN A 515 20.88 7.02 6.16
C ASN A 515 21.97 5.95 6.02
N VAL A 516 22.49 5.76 4.81
CA VAL A 516 23.41 4.65 4.49
C VAL A 516 24.74 4.70 5.25
N ASN A 517 25.12 5.88 5.75
CA ASN A 517 26.32 6.06 6.56
C ASN A 517 26.01 6.15 8.05
N TYR A 518 24.78 6.47 8.45
CA TYR A 518 24.42 6.62 9.85
C TYR A 518 23.05 5.99 10.12
N PRO A 519 22.98 4.65 10.30
CA PRO A 519 21.70 3.93 10.40
C PRO A 519 20.79 4.33 11.57
N ALA A 520 21.29 5.13 12.52
CA ALA A 520 20.46 5.71 13.58
C ALA A 520 19.63 6.92 13.10
N SER A 521 19.95 7.50 11.95
CA SER A 521 19.16 8.52 11.27
C SER A 521 18.24 7.84 10.27
N TYR A 522 16.95 8.02 10.48
CA TYR A 522 15.87 7.47 9.66
C TYR A 522 14.74 8.48 9.54
N THR A 523 13.82 8.23 8.62
CA THR A 523 12.57 8.99 8.49
C THR A 523 11.37 8.09 8.82
N ARG A 524 10.32 8.70 9.39
CA ARG A 524 9.05 8.08 9.83
C ARG A 524 9.23 6.82 10.69
N SER A 525 9.08 6.97 12.01
CA SER A 525 9.06 5.85 12.96
C SER A 525 7.82 4.96 12.84
N TRP A 526 6.72 5.54 12.35
CA TRP A 526 5.45 4.84 12.12
C TRP A 526 5.08 4.91 10.65
N PHE A 527 5.41 3.85 9.91
CA PHE A 527 5.03 3.71 8.52
C PHE A 527 4.40 2.32 8.30
N ALA A 528 3.06 2.26 8.38
CA ALA A 528 2.35 1.00 8.38
C ALA A 528 2.47 0.23 7.06
N TRP A 529 2.60 0.94 5.92
CA TRP A 529 2.87 0.31 4.64
C TRP A 529 4.19 -0.47 4.64
N ALA A 530 5.30 0.13 5.09
CA ALA A 530 6.59 -0.56 5.16
C ALA A 530 6.55 -1.80 6.07
N ASN A 531 5.81 -1.72 7.19
CA ASN A 531 5.56 -2.86 8.07
C ASN A 531 4.74 -3.97 7.36
N GLY A 532 3.73 -3.59 6.58
CA GLY A 532 2.94 -4.52 5.76
C GLY A 532 3.81 -5.24 4.72
N VAL A 533 4.67 -4.52 3.99
CA VAL A 533 5.61 -5.11 3.02
C VAL A 533 6.59 -6.07 3.69
N PHE A 534 7.06 -5.74 4.90
CA PHE A 534 7.91 -6.66 5.67
C PHE A 534 7.16 -7.92 6.05
N ALA A 535 5.92 -7.80 6.55
CA ALA A 535 5.13 -8.94 6.93
C ALA A 535 4.81 -9.86 5.73
N GLU A 536 4.46 -9.28 4.59
CA GLU A 536 4.26 -10.02 3.33
C GLU A 536 5.53 -10.75 2.88
N THR A 537 6.70 -10.10 3.03
CA THR A 537 7.99 -10.72 2.72
C THR A 537 8.23 -11.95 3.60
N ILE A 538 7.97 -11.85 4.90
CA ILE A 538 8.12 -12.97 5.83
C ILE A 538 7.14 -14.09 5.51
N LEU A 539 5.86 -13.79 5.28
CA LEU A 539 4.85 -14.80 4.95
C LEU A 539 5.18 -15.51 3.62
N THR A 540 5.65 -14.76 2.63
CA THR A 540 6.12 -15.31 1.36
C THR A 540 7.29 -16.28 1.57
N LEU A 541 8.30 -15.89 2.36
CA LEU A 541 9.45 -16.74 2.68
C LEU A 541 9.05 -17.95 3.52
N ALA A 542 8.12 -17.78 4.48
CA ALA A 542 7.59 -18.86 5.30
C ALA A 542 6.95 -19.95 4.43
N LYS A 543 6.33 -19.58 3.31
CA LYS A 543 5.79 -20.52 2.32
C LYS A 543 6.88 -21.12 1.43
N ARG A 544 7.72 -20.29 0.79
CA ARG A 544 8.61 -20.73 -0.31
C ARG A 544 10.01 -21.18 0.11
N LYS A 545 10.58 -20.55 1.15
CA LYS A 545 11.96 -20.76 1.63
C LYS A 545 12.00 -20.75 3.17
N PRO A 546 11.23 -21.62 3.85
CA PRO A 546 11.09 -21.62 5.31
C PRO A 546 12.41 -21.82 6.05
N HIS A 547 13.37 -22.55 5.45
CA HIS A 547 14.69 -22.81 6.04
C HIS A 547 15.52 -21.54 6.29
N LEU A 548 15.16 -20.42 5.67
CA LEU A 548 15.85 -19.13 5.89
C LEU A 548 15.42 -18.43 7.18
N ILE A 549 14.20 -18.69 7.67
CA ILE A 549 13.60 -17.92 8.78
C ILE A 549 13.11 -18.79 9.94
N PHE A 550 12.84 -20.09 9.70
CA PHE A 550 12.33 -21.01 10.72
C PHE A 550 13.41 -21.98 11.22
N LYS A 551 13.16 -22.54 12.41
CA LYS A 551 13.96 -23.60 13.04
C LYS A 551 13.85 -24.93 12.29
N ASP A 552 12.71 -25.16 11.64
CA ASP A 552 12.44 -26.29 10.76
C ASP A 552 12.15 -25.80 9.33
N SER A 553 12.32 -26.66 8.33
CA SER A 553 12.10 -26.31 6.92
C SER A 553 10.66 -26.54 6.46
N THR A 554 9.69 -26.60 7.37
CA THR A 554 8.29 -26.87 6.98
C THR A 554 7.67 -25.57 6.43
N PRO A 555 7.00 -25.60 5.27
CA PRO A 555 6.26 -24.42 4.79
C PRO A 555 5.17 -23.98 5.77
N TYR A 556 4.86 -22.68 5.78
CA TYR A 556 3.67 -22.12 6.43
C TYR A 556 2.74 -21.53 5.36
N GLU A 557 1.46 -21.86 5.45
CA GLU A 557 0.43 -21.33 4.56
C GLU A 557 -0.80 -20.88 5.35
N LEU A 558 -1.36 -19.74 4.94
CA LEU A 558 -2.47 -19.06 5.59
C LEU A 558 -3.84 -19.65 5.29
#